data_AF-A0A383DJG3-F1
#
_entry.id   AF-A0A383DJG3-F1
#
_cell.length_a   1.000
_cell.length_b   1.000
_cell.length_c   1.000
_cell.angle_alpha   90.00
_cell.angle_beta   90.00
_cell.angle_gamma   90.00
#
_symmetry.space_group_name_H-M   'P 1'
#
loop_
_entity.id
_entity.type
_entity.pdbx_description
1 polymer ?
#
loop_
_entity_poly.entity_id
_entity_poly.type
_entity_poly.pdbx_seq_one_letter_code
_entity_poly.pdbx_strand_id
1 'polypeptide(L)'
;MLQLDKGLVKVEKQSHYVRYLLIIGILALSFSLSSMIRMQPLEYGFELNEFDPFFNYRATQFMVENGLPAYLEWRDDLSWHPYGRDVSTTSQVMLHATTATLYQVFGMGSSLYDFTILFPVVIGSLTAVVIFALVRTIGGTTAGILASLFFAISPIIIMRGSIGWFKSEPLGLFYGLLAVYLLISGIK
;
A
#
# COMPACT_ATOMS: atom_id res chain seq x y z
N MET A 1 33.60 -3.71 58.52
CA MET A 1 33.79 -4.40 57.23
C MET A 1 32.42 -4.89 56.77
N LEU A 2 31.66 -4.03 56.09
CA LEU A 2 30.36 -4.38 55.49
C LEU A 2 30.63 -4.80 54.04
N GLN A 3 30.56 -6.11 53.76
CA GLN A 3 30.57 -6.61 52.39
C GLN A 3 29.26 -6.21 51.73
N LEU A 4 29.35 -5.32 50.74
CA LEU A 4 28.24 -4.95 49.87
C LEU A 4 27.88 -6.18 49.03
N ASP A 5 26.71 -6.76 49.30
CA ASP A 5 26.19 -7.89 48.55
C ASP A 5 25.90 -7.43 47.12
N LYS A 6 26.81 -7.73 46.18
CA LYS A 6 26.65 -7.51 44.74
C LYS A 6 25.73 -8.60 44.17
N GLY A 7 24.53 -8.70 44.75
CA GLY A 7 23.45 -9.56 44.30
C GLY A 7 22.99 -9.17 42.91
N LEU A 8 23.58 -9.83 41.92
CA LEU A 8 22.86 -10.43 40.80
C LEU A 8 21.75 -9.56 40.18
N VAL A 9 22.14 -8.47 39.51
CA VAL A 9 21.37 -8.07 38.32
C VAL A 9 21.65 -9.15 37.27
N LYS A 10 20.88 -10.25 37.31
CA LYS A 10 20.77 -11.16 36.17
C LYS A 10 20.22 -10.30 35.03
N VAL A 11 21.10 -9.90 34.12
CA VAL A 11 20.71 -9.39 32.82
C VAL A 11 20.06 -10.57 32.11
N GLU A 12 18.77 -10.79 32.34
CA GLU A 12 17.99 -11.74 31.55
C GLU A 12 18.12 -11.32 30.10
N LYS A 13 18.76 -12.18 29.30
CA LYS A 13 18.85 -11.99 27.85
C LYS A 13 17.42 -11.89 27.34
N GLN A 14 17.00 -10.67 26.98
CA GLN A 14 15.64 -10.41 26.54
C GLN A 14 15.31 -11.39 25.42
N SER A 15 14.31 -12.23 25.65
CA SER A 15 13.93 -13.29 24.73
C SER A 15 13.65 -12.70 23.35
N HIS A 16 14.33 -13.21 22.31
CA HIS A 16 14.15 -12.75 20.94
C HIS A 16 12.67 -12.75 20.51
N TYR A 17 11.86 -13.66 21.07
CA TYR A 17 10.41 -13.73 20.86
C TYR A 17 9.67 -12.45 21.27
N VAL A 18 10.00 -11.86 22.43
CA VAL A 18 9.36 -10.62 22.90
C VAL A 18 9.65 -9.48 21.93
N ARG A 19 10.89 -9.40 21.44
CA ARG A 19 11.27 -8.39 20.44
C ARG A 19 10.53 -8.57 19.12
N TYR A 20 10.35 -9.80 18.63
CA TYR A 20 9.60 -10.05 17.41
C TYR A 20 8.11 -9.74 17.57
N LEU A 21 7.51 -10.09 18.71
CA LEU A 21 6.12 -9.74 19.02
C LEU A 21 5.93 -8.22 19.07
N LEU A 22 6.87 -7.48 19.65
CA LEU A 22 6.84 -6.01 19.64
C LEU A 22 6.92 -5.45 18.22
N ILE A 23 7.82 -5.98 17.37
CA ILE A 23 7.92 -5.54 15.97
C ILE A 23 6.61 -5.80 15.24
N ILE A 24 6.05 -7.01 15.33
CA ILE A 24 4.79 -7.37 14.68
C ILE A 24 3.65 -6.47 15.19
N GLY A 25 3.55 -6.27 16.50
CA GLY A 25 2.54 -5.42 17.12
C GLY A 25 2.64 -3.97 16.64
N ILE A 26 3.84 -3.41 16.52
CA ILE A 26 4.03 -2.05 16.02
C ILE A 26 3.73 -1.96 14.52
N LEU A 27 4.07 -2.97 13.72
CA LEU A 27 3.73 -2.97 12.29
C LEU A 27 2.22 -3.08 12.06
N ALA A 28 1.54 -3.92 12.84
CA ALA A 28 0.08 -3.98 12.83
C ALA A 28 -0.53 -2.62 13.22
N LEU A 29 0.01 -1.97 14.26
CA LEU A 29 -0.42 -0.64 14.67
C LEU A 29 -0.16 0.42 13.59
N SER A 30 1.01 0.44 12.95
CA SER A 30 1.34 1.35 11.85
C SER A 30 0.39 1.15 10.66
N PHE A 31 0.11 -0.10 10.29
CA PHE A 31 -0.84 -0.43 9.23
C PHE A 31 -2.26 0.03 9.57
N SER A 32 -2.76 -0.30 10.77
CA SER A 32 -4.09 0.07 11.23
C SER A 32 -4.25 1.59 11.34
N LEU A 33 -3.26 2.30 11.90
CA LEU A 33 -3.28 3.76 12.02
C LEU A 33 -3.32 4.42 10.65
N SER A 34 -2.46 3.96 9.72
CA SER A 34 -2.48 4.46 8.35
C SER A 34 -3.84 4.21 7.68
N SER A 35 -4.44 3.04 7.88
CA SER A 35 -5.72 2.67 7.29
C SER A 35 -6.84 3.56 7.82
N MET A 36 -6.94 3.72 9.15
CA MET A 36 -7.97 4.52 9.80
C MET A 36 -7.94 5.99 9.37
N ILE A 37 -6.74 6.57 9.22
CA ILE A 37 -6.62 7.98 8.80
C ILE A 37 -6.96 8.13 7.31
N ARG A 38 -6.54 7.19 6.45
CA ARG A 38 -6.92 7.20 5.02
C ARG A 38 -8.42 7.02 4.79
N MET A 39 -9.11 6.38 5.73
CA MET A 39 -10.55 6.17 5.70
C MET A 39 -11.37 7.37 6.19
N GLN A 40 -10.76 8.45 6.71
CA GLN A 40 -11.51 9.61 7.21
C GLN A 40 -12.53 10.19 6.21
N PRO A 41 -12.24 10.29 4.89
CA PRO A 41 -13.22 10.81 3.93
C PRO A 41 -14.51 9.97 3.77
N LEU A 42 -14.60 8.79 4.39
CA LEU A 42 -15.84 8.00 4.46
C LEU A 42 -17.03 8.80 5.00
N GLU A 43 -16.78 9.81 5.83
CA GLU A 43 -17.83 10.68 6.37
C GLU A 43 -18.62 11.40 5.26
N TYR A 44 -18.02 11.59 4.08
CA TYR A 44 -18.66 12.24 2.92
C TYR A 44 -19.28 11.26 1.92
N GLY A 45 -19.04 9.95 2.08
CA GLY A 45 -19.58 8.91 1.22
C GLY A 45 -18.58 7.80 0.91
N PHE A 46 -19.12 6.63 0.54
CA PHE A 46 -18.34 5.49 0.06
C PHE A 46 -18.29 5.52 -1.47
N GLU A 47 -17.49 6.42 -2.03
CA GLU A 47 -17.44 6.68 -3.47
C GLU A 47 -16.01 6.91 -3.96
N LEU A 48 -15.80 6.80 -5.28
CA LEU A 48 -14.57 7.28 -5.90
C LEU A 48 -14.49 8.82 -5.78
N ASN A 49 -13.30 9.32 -5.47
CA ASN A 49 -13.06 10.73 -5.24
C ASN A 49 -12.39 11.39 -6.46
N GLU A 50 -12.65 12.68 -6.68
CA GLU A 50 -12.18 13.42 -7.86
C GLU A 50 -12.72 12.85 -9.20
N PHE A 51 -12.00 13.06 -10.31
CA PHE A 51 -12.47 12.71 -11.65
C PHE A 51 -11.67 11.57 -12.30
N ASP A 52 -10.34 11.57 -12.13
CA ASP A 52 -9.47 10.56 -12.75
C ASP A 52 -9.78 9.11 -12.33
N PRO A 53 -10.17 8.81 -11.07
CA PRO A 53 -10.45 7.44 -10.64
C PRO A 53 -11.54 6.72 -11.43
N PHE A 54 -12.51 7.45 -11.98
CA PHE A 54 -13.56 6.85 -12.82
C PHE A 54 -13.02 6.24 -14.11
N PHE A 55 -12.02 6.88 -14.73
CA PHE A 55 -11.33 6.30 -15.88
C PHE A 55 -10.56 5.03 -15.48
N ASN A 56 -9.84 5.07 -14.37
CA ASN A 56 -9.06 3.93 -13.89
C ASN A 56 -9.98 2.75 -13.53
N TYR A 57 -11.12 3.03 -12.89
CA TYR A 57 -12.14 2.03 -12.60
C TYR A 57 -12.66 1.37 -13.87
N ARG A 58 -13.08 2.16 -14.87
CA ARG A 58 -13.55 1.65 -16.16
C ARG A 58 -12.50 0.81 -16.87
N ALA A 59 -11.25 1.26 -16.87
CA ALA A 59 -10.14 0.52 -17.47
C ALA A 59 -9.89 -0.82 -16.74
N THR A 60 -10.01 -0.83 -15.42
CA THR A 60 -9.92 -2.05 -14.61
C THR A 60 -11.11 -2.98 -14.87
N GLN A 61 -12.32 -2.44 -14.97
CA GLN A 61 -13.53 -3.17 -15.30
C GLN A 61 -13.40 -3.86 -16.66
N PHE A 62 -12.97 -3.12 -17.69
CA PHE A 62 -12.71 -3.69 -19.01
C PHE A 62 -11.74 -4.87 -18.94
N MET A 63 -10.66 -4.75 -18.16
CA MET A 63 -9.68 -5.82 -18.00
C MET A 63 -10.23 -7.04 -17.25
N VAL A 64 -11.08 -6.84 -16.23
CA VAL A 64 -11.74 -7.94 -15.50
C VAL A 64 -12.71 -8.69 -16.40
N GLU A 65 -13.45 -7.99 -17.26
CA GLU A 65 -14.47 -8.56 -18.15
C GLU A 65 -13.87 -9.23 -19.40
N ASN A 66 -12.80 -8.65 -19.97
CA ASN A 66 -12.26 -9.06 -21.28
C ASN A 66 -10.86 -9.69 -21.22
N GLY A 67 -10.16 -9.56 -20.09
CA GLY A 67 -8.80 -10.05 -19.90
C GLY A 67 -7.71 -9.07 -20.34
N LEU A 68 -6.48 -9.35 -19.89
CA LEU A 68 -5.30 -8.52 -20.17
C LEU A 68 -4.95 -8.44 -21.68
N PRO A 69 -5.01 -9.52 -22.49
CA PRO A 69 -4.71 -9.42 -23.92
C PRO A 69 -5.64 -8.43 -24.64
N ALA A 70 -6.95 -8.52 -24.39
CA ALA A 70 -7.92 -7.60 -24.97
C ALA A 70 -7.69 -6.16 -24.49
N TYR A 71 -7.31 -5.97 -23.22
CA TYR A 71 -6.96 -4.66 -22.68
C TYR A 71 -5.75 -4.02 -23.39
N LEU A 72 -4.73 -4.81 -23.72
CA LEU A 72 -3.52 -4.30 -24.37
C LEU A 72 -3.78 -3.84 -25.81
N GLU A 73 -4.79 -4.39 -26.48
CA GLU A 73 -5.21 -4.02 -27.83
C GLU A 73 -6.43 -3.07 -27.83
N TRP A 74 -6.86 -2.60 -26.66
CA TRP A 74 -8.10 -1.86 -26.52
C TRP A 74 -7.99 -0.43 -27.08
N ARG A 75 -8.79 -0.17 -28.12
CA ARG A 75 -9.11 1.17 -28.61
C ARG A 75 -10.49 1.59 -28.11
N ASP A 76 -10.52 2.58 -27.23
CA ASP A 76 -11.73 3.16 -26.68
C ASP A 76 -12.35 4.18 -27.65
N ASP A 77 -13.48 3.83 -28.26
CA ASP A 77 -14.24 4.67 -29.18
C ASP A 77 -15.20 5.64 -28.48
N LEU A 78 -15.47 5.44 -27.18
CA LEU A 78 -16.31 6.33 -26.37
C LEU A 78 -15.57 7.61 -25.94
N SER A 79 -14.24 7.58 -25.94
CA SER A 79 -13.40 8.75 -25.68
C SER A 79 -12.87 9.35 -26.99
N TRP A 80 -12.68 10.67 -27.04
CA TRP A 80 -12.02 11.36 -28.16
C TRP A 80 -12.65 11.10 -29.54
N HIS A 81 -13.99 11.20 -29.63
CA HIS A 81 -14.70 11.07 -30.91
C HIS A 81 -14.21 12.08 -31.96
N PRO A 82 -14.03 11.70 -33.24
CA PRO A 82 -14.26 10.38 -33.85
C PRO A 82 -13.03 9.44 -33.85
N TYR A 83 -11.93 9.84 -33.22
CA TYR A 83 -10.63 9.16 -33.36
C TYR A 83 -10.46 7.97 -32.40
N GLY A 84 -11.14 7.99 -31.26
CA GLY A 84 -10.94 7.03 -30.18
C GLY A 84 -9.64 7.29 -29.41
N ARG A 85 -9.37 6.46 -28.40
CA ARG A 85 -8.14 6.46 -27.60
C ARG A 85 -7.55 5.07 -27.52
N ASP A 86 -6.28 4.94 -27.85
CA ASP A 86 -5.50 3.74 -27.50
C ASP A 86 -5.20 3.78 -25.99
N VAL A 87 -5.85 2.89 -25.23
CA VAL A 87 -5.84 2.97 -23.77
C VAL A 87 -4.52 2.46 -23.21
N SER A 88 -4.01 1.33 -23.71
CA SER A 88 -2.84 0.67 -23.15
C SER A 88 -1.57 1.51 -23.32
N THR A 89 -1.43 2.21 -24.45
CA THR A 89 -0.26 3.05 -24.74
C THR A 89 -0.29 4.41 -24.04
N THR A 90 -1.47 4.86 -23.57
CA THR A 90 -1.67 6.19 -22.99
C THR A 90 -2.10 6.18 -21.51
N SER A 91 -1.96 5.05 -20.81
CA SER A 91 -2.44 4.89 -19.42
C SER A 91 -1.47 4.12 -18.52
N GLN A 92 -1.65 4.23 -17.20
CA GLN A 92 -0.88 3.46 -16.21
C GLN A 92 -1.38 2.01 -16.10
N VAL A 93 -1.01 1.17 -17.07
CA VAL A 93 -1.44 -0.25 -17.17
C VAL A 93 -1.28 -1.04 -15.87
N MET A 94 -0.19 -0.81 -15.13
CA MET A 94 0.11 -1.54 -13.90
C MET A 94 -0.91 -1.34 -12.78
N LEU A 95 -1.58 -0.19 -12.71
CA LEU A 95 -2.66 0.03 -11.75
C LEU A 95 -3.82 -0.91 -12.04
N HIS A 96 -4.28 -0.93 -13.30
CA HIS A 96 -5.42 -1.75 -13.72
C HIS A 96 -5.10 -3.24 -13.62
N ALA A 97 -3.91 -3.65 -14.08
CA ALA A 97 -3.47 -5.04 -14.02
C ALA A 97 -3.33 -5.57 -12.59
N THR A 98 -2.69 -4.80 -11.70
CA THR A 98 -2.56 -5.18 -10.30
C THR A 98 -3.92 -5.27 -9.64
N THR A 99 -4.79 -4.28 -9.88
CA THR A 99 -6.12 -4.24 -9.25
C THR A 99 -7.02 -5.38 -9.74
N ALA A 100 -7.06 -5.63 -11.05
CA ALA A 100 -7.84 -6.74 -11.63
C ALA A 100 -7.36 -8.09 -11.09
N THR A 101 -6.04 -8.29 -11.01
CA THR A 101 -5.45 -9.53 -10.45
C THR A 101 -5.81 -9.70 -8.97
N LEU A 102 -5.66 -8.65 -8.17
CA LEU A 102 -6.00 -8.70 -6.75
C LEU A 102 -7.51 -8.87 -6.52
N TYR A 103 -8.35 -8.28 -7.38
CA TYR A 103 -9.79 -8.47 -7.32
C TYR A 103 -10.20 -9.92 -7.61
N GLN A 104 -9.57 -10.57 -8.59
CA GLN A 104 -9.83 -11.98 -8.86
C GLN A 104 -9.46 -12.90 -7.68
N VAL A 105 -8.45 -12.54 -6.90
CA VAL A 105 -7.98 -13.33 -5.74
C VAL A 105 -8.76 -13.00 -4.47
N PHE A 106 -9.02 -11.72 -4.20
CA PHE A 106 -9.52 -11.22 -2.91
C PHE A 106 -10.89 -10.53 -2.98
N GLY A 107 -11.43 -10.28 -4.17
CA GLY A 107 -12.66 -9.51 -4.37
C GLY A 107 -13.97 -10.28 -4.14
N MET A 108 -13.89 -11.57 -3.81
CA MET A 108 -15.07 -12.42 -3.60
C MET A 108 -16.00 -11.81 -2.53
N GLY A 109 -17.26 -11.58 -2.88
CA GLY A 109 -18.27 -11.00 -1.98
C GLY A 109 -18.34 -9.47 -2.00
N SER A 110 -17.59 -8.79 -2.88
CA SER A 110 -17.67 -7.34 -3.11
C SER A 110 -17.89 -7.03 -4.59
N SER A 111 -18.42 -5.85 -4.90
CA SER A 111 -18.37 -5.35 -6.27
C SER A 111 -16.97 -4.87 -6.61
N LEU A 112 -16.60 -4.86 -7.90
CA LEU A 112 -15.34 -4.26 -8.33
C LEU A 112 -15.25 -2.79 -7.91
N TYR A 113 -16.38 -2.08 -7.90
CA TYR A 113 -16.45 -0.68 -7.51
C TYR A 113 -16.01 -0.50 -6.05
N ASP A 114 -16.61 -1.24 -5.12
CA ASP A 114 -16.26 -1.20 -3.69
C ASP A 114 -14.79 -1.59 -3.47
N PHE A 115 -14.32 -2.58 -4.23
CA PHE A 115 -12.92 -3.02 -4.18
C PHE A 115 -11.97 -1.89 -4.58
N THR A 116 -12.27 -1.16 -5.67
CA THR A 116 -11.43 -0.02 -6.11
C THR A 116 -11.45 1.16 -5.14
N ILE A 117 -12.55 1.38 -4.41
CA ILE A 117 -12.65 2.42 -3.37
C ILE A 117 -11.69 2.13 -2.21
N LEU A 118 -11.59 0.86 -1.79
CA LEU A 118 -10.72 0.42 -0.69
C LEU A 118 -9.26 0.19 -1.09
N PHE A 119 -9.01 -0.10 -2.37
CA PHE A 119 -7.68 -0.38 -2.91
C PHE A 119 -6.58 0.61 -2.45
N PRO A 120 -6.72 1.94 -2.56
CA PRO A 120 -5.67 2.88 -2.15
C PRO A 120 -5.38 2.85 -0.65
N VAL A 121 -6.40 2.55 0.18
CA VAL A 121 -6.23 2.41 1.65
C VAL A 121 -5.32 1.22 1.95
N VAL A 122 -5.65 0.05 1.39
CA VAL A 122 -4.92 -1.19 1.64
C VAL A 122 -3.46 -1.07 1.17
N ILE A 123 -3.25 -0.68 -0.08
CA ILE A 123 -1.91 -0.56 -0.66
C ILE A 123 -1.10 0.55 0.01
N GLY A 124 -1.74 1.70 0.27
CA GLY A 124 -1.12 2.83 0.96
C GLY A 124 -0.68 2.48 2.38
N SER A 125 -1.46 1.68 3.11
CA SER A 125 -1.13 1.23 4.47
C SER A 125 -0.10 0.10 4.49
N LEU A 126 -0.13 -0.83 3.53
CA LEU A 126 0.93 -1.84 3.36
C LEU A 126 2.30 -1.22 3.12
N THR A 127 2.35 -0.03 2.51
CA THR A 127 3.61 0.69 2.28
C THR A 127 4.33 1.05 3.59
N ALA A 128 3.62 1.19 4.72
CA ALA A 128 4.25 1.39 6.03
C ALA A 128 5.13 0.18 6.44
N VAL A 129 4.71 -1.04 6.09
CA VAL A 129 5.47 -2.27 6.33
C VAL A 129 6.69 -2.35 5.40
N VAL A 130 6.51 -1.95 4.14
CA VAL A 130 7.62 -1.89 3.16
C VAL A 130 8.69 -0.90 3.61
N ILE A 131 8.29 0.27 4.12
CA ILE A 131 9.26 1.26 4.62
C ILE A 131 10.00 0.77 5.87
N PHE A 132 9.32 0.02 6.75
CA PHE A 132 10.01 -0.65 7.87
C PHE A 132 11.10 -1.57 7.35
N ALA A 133 10.76 -2.44 6.38
CA ALA A 133 11.70 -3.40 5.81
C ALA A 133 12.90 -2.68 5.18
N LEU A 134 12.63 -1.67 4.33
CA LEU A 134 13.65 -0.83 3.72
C LEU A 134 14.60 -0.21 4.76
N VAL A 135 14.06 0.60 5.67
CA VAL A 135 14.90 1.35 6.62
C VAL A 135 15.60 0.41 7.61
N ARG A 136 14.99 -0.72 7.96
CA ARG A 136 15.63 -1.75 8.78
C ARG A 136 16.91 -2.29 8.14
N THR A 137 16.93 -2.47 6.81
CA THR A 137 18.15 -2.96 6.14
C THR A 137 19.30 -1.96 6.19
N ILE A 138 19.01 -0.67 6.32
CA ILE A 138 20.00 0.41 6.29
C ILE A 138 20.44 0.79 7.72
N GLY A 139 19.48 1.10 8.59
CA GLY A 139 19.70 1.70 9.92
C GLY A 139 19.28 0.82 11.10
N GLY A 140 18.92 -0.45 10.86
CA GLY A 140 18.53 -1.39 11.91
C GLY A 140 17.06 -1.27 12.36
N THR A 141 16.66 -2.15 13.29
CA THR A 141 15.24 -2.33 13.67
C THR A 141 14.57 -1.07 14.21
N THR A 142 15.24 -0.33 15.10
CA THR A 142 14.66 0.87 15.73
C THR A 142 14.37 1.95 14.69
N ALA A 143 15.30 2.18 13.76
CA ALA A 143 15.10 3.11 12.66
C ALA A 143 13.92 2.69 11.76
N GLY A 144 13.83 1.39 11.44
CA GLY A 144 12.70 0.85 10.67
C GLY A 144 11.34 1.07 11.35
N ILE A 145 11.27 0.84 12.67
CA ILE A 145 10.05 1.06 13.45
C ILE A 145 9.60 2.52 13.35
N LEU A 146 10.52 3.44 13.65
CA LEU A 146 10.22 4.89 13.59
C LEU A 146 9.80 5.32 12.19
N ALA A 147 10.48 4.82 11.15
CA ALA A 147 10.13 5.12 9.77
C ALA A 147 8.70 4.67 9.43
N SER A 148 8.28 3.48 9.86
CA SER A 148 6.92 2.98 9.61
C SER A 148 5.85 3.82 10.30
N LEU A 149 6.10 4.27 11.53
CA LEU A 149 5.17 5.10 12.29
C LEU A 149 5.05 6.50 11.67
N PHE A 150 6.18 7.12 11.30
CA PHE A 150 6.16 8.42 10.63
C PHE A 150 5.50 8.36 9.26
N PHE A 151 5.71 7.28 8.51
CA PHE A 151 5.02 7.07 7.24
C PHE A 151 3.51 6.92 7.45
N ALA A 152 3.10 6.15 8.47
CA ALA A 152 1.69 5.86 8.74
C ALA A 152 0.84 7.13 8.99
N ILE A 153 1.43 8.18 9.56
CA ILE A 153 0.74 9.44 9.90
C ILE A 153 1.09 10.63 8.99
N SER A 154 1.90 10.42 7.95
CA SER A 154 2.38 11.51 7.09
C SER A 154 1.24 12.12 6.27
N PRO A 155 0.86 13.40 6.48
CA PRO A 155 -0.31 13.99 5.82
C PRO A 155 -0.21 13.99 4.29
N ILE A 156 0.97 14.29 3.75
CA ILE A 156 1.22 14.34 2.30
C ILE A 156 1.00 12.97 1.65
N ILE A 157 1.40 11.91 2.35
CA ILE A 157 1.28 10.52 1.89
C ILE A 157 -0.14 9.99 2.07
N ILE A 158 -0.83 10.42 3.13
CA ILE A 158 -2.23 10.08 3.39
C ILE A 158 -3.12 10.70 2.31
N MET A 159 -2.99 12.01 2.05
CA MET A 159 -3.82 12.72 1.09
C MET A 159 -3.77 12.12 -0.32
N ARG A 160 -2.62 11.57 -0.73
CA ARG A 160 -2.42 10.92 -2.04
C ARG A 160 -2.71 9.42 -2.06
N GLY A 161 -3.50 8.94 -1.09
CA GLY A 161 -3.98 7.56 -1.05
C GLY A 161 -5.09 7.36 -0.03
N SER A 162 -5.96 8.36 0.12
CA SER A 162 -7.17 8.23 0.92
C SER A 162 -8.15 7.27 0.26
N ILE A 163 -9.19 6.87 0.98
CA ILE A 163 -10.29 6.09 0.41
C ILE A 163 -10.88 6.78 -0.83
N GLY A 164 -11.23 6.00 -1.86
CA GLY A 164 -11.72 6.52 -3.13
C GLY A 164 -10.65 7.16 -4.04
N TRP A 165 -9.40 7.32 -3.56
CA TRP A 165 -8.25 7.81 -4.36
C TRP A 165 -7.69 6.70 -5.28
N PHE A 166 -8.52 6.14 -6.15
CA PHE A 166 -8.09 5.04 -7.04
C PHE A 166 -7.26 5.57 -8.22
N LYS A 167 -6.00 5.91 -7.90
CA LYS A 167 -4.98 6.41 -8.83
C LYS A 167 -3.66 5.67 -8.65
N SER A 168 -2.67 6.00 -9.48
CA SER A 168 -1.40 5.27 -9.55
C SER A 168 -0.44 5.58 -8.41
N GLU A 169 -0.57 6.72 -7.72
CA GLU A 169 0.40 7.19 -6.72
C GLU A 169 0.55 6.25 -5.51
N PRO A 170 -0.51 5.73 -4.87
CA PRO A 170 -0.38 4.76 -3.77
C PRO A 170 0.38 3.50 -4.18
N LEU A 171 0.04 2.96 -5.36
CA LEU A 171 0.67 1.74 -5.88
C LEU A 171 2.11 2.01 -6.33
N GLY A 172 2.36 3.17 -6.94
CA GLY A 172 3.69 3.60 -7.35
C GLY A 172 4.64 3.76 -6.17
N LEU A 173 4.16 4.35 -5.06
CA LEU A 173 4.94 4.43 -3.81
C LEU A 173 5.22 3.04 -3.23
N PHE A 174 4.21 2.16 -3.19
CA PHE A 174 4.37 0.79 -2.72
C PHE A 174 5.45 0.04 -3.53
N TYR A 175 5.30 -0.05 -4.85
CA TYR A 175 6.25 -0.75 -5.71
C TYR A 175 7.62 -0.08 -5.76
N GLY A 176 7.68 1.24 -5.80
CA GLY A 176 8.95 1.97 -5.81
C GLY A 176 9.78 1.67 -4.56
N LEU A 177 9.17 1.78 -3.38
CA LEU A 177 9.87 1.50 -2.12
C LEU A 177 10.20 0.02 -1.96
N LEU A 178 9.30 -0.87 -2.42
CA LEU A 178 9.55 -2.31 -2.40
C LEU A 178 10.73 -2.68 -3.31
N ALA A 179 10.81 -2.10 -4.51
CA ALA A 179 11.91 -2.32 -5.43
C ALA A 179 13.25 -1.85 -4.83
N VAL A 180 13.28 -0.68 -4.18
CA VAL A 180 14.49 -0.20 -3.49
C VAL A 180 14.87 -1.13 -2.33
N TYR A 181 13.91 -1.60 -1.55
CA TYR A 181 14.14 -2.58 -0.49
C TYR A 181 14.76 -3.86 -1.05
N LEU A 182 14.18 -4.43 -2.11
CA LEU A 182 14.67 -5.66 -2.73
C LEU A 182 16.07 -5.47 -3.31
N LEU A 183 16.33 -4.34 -3.97
CA LEU A 183 17.65 -4.00 -4.52
C LEU A 183 18.71 -3.94 -3.42
N ILE A 184 18.48 -3.18 -2.35
CA ILE A 184 19.44 -3.04 -1.25
C ILE A 184 19.62 -4.38 -0.52
N SER A 185 18.54 -5.15 -0.36
CA SER A 185 18.61 -6.46 0.28
C SER A 185 19.37 -7.49 -0.55
N GLY A 186 19.31 -7.39 -1.89
CA GLY A 186 20.03 -8.31 -2.79
C GLY A 186 21.52 -7.98 -2.94
N ILE A 187 21.94 -6.74 -2.66
CA ILE A 187 23.35 -6.31 -2.72
C ILE A 187 24.09 -6.65 -1.41
N LYS A 188 23.38 -6.75 -0.28
CA LYS A 188 23.95 -7.06 1.03
C LYS A 188 24.03 -8.56 1.29
#